data_AF-Q9LLK1-F1
#
_entry.id   AF-Q9LLK1-F1
#
_cell.length_a   1.000
_cell.length_b   1.000
_cell.length_c   1.000
_cell.angle_alpha   90.00
_cell.angle_beta   90.00
_cell.angle_gamma   90.00
#
_symmetry.space_group_name_H-M   'P 1'
#
loop_
_entity.id
_entity.type
_entity.pdbx_description
1 polymer ?
#
loop_
_entity_poly.entity_id
_entity_poly.type
_entity_poly.pdbx_seq_one_letter_code
_entity_poly.pdbx_strand_id
1 'polypeptide(L)'
;MKSYKRRQKEHDENVQKVVKRLKDRNPSKDGLVAQHRKPWIAVGMRNVDYKRARHFEVDLSAFRNVLEIDQERMIAESEPLVNMGQITRITVLESRPCRGAEFDDLT
;
A
#
# COMPACT_ATOMS: atom_id res chain seq x y z
N MET A 1 7.76 12.38 12.48
CA MET A 1 7.38 11.03 12.00
C MET A 1 6.80 10.24 13.16
N LYS A 2 5.75 9.42 12.96
CA LYS A 2 5.26 8.51 14.01
C LYS A 2 6.36 7.50 14.37
N SER A 3 6.49 7.14 15.64
CA SER A 3 7.39 6.05 16.06
C SER A 3 7.05 4.75 15.34
N TYR A 4 8.06 3.95 15.00
CA TYR A 4 7.89 2.64 14.36
C TYR A 4 6.96 1.72 15.17
N LYS A 5 7.08 1.72 16.51
CA LYS A 5 6.19 0.95 17.40
C LYS A 5 4.71 1.31 17.26
N ARG A 6 4.40 2.59 16.99
CA ARG A 6 3.01 3.03 16.77
C ARG A 6 2.50 2.61 15.39
N ARG A 7 3.37 2.67 14.37
CA ARG A 7 3.03 2.21 13.01
C ARG A 7 2.78 0.70 12.97
N GLN A 8 3.55 -0.08 13.72
CA GLN A 8 3.35 -1.52 13.84
C GLN A 8 1.99 -1.86 14.47
N LYS A 9 1.61 -1.19 15.57
CA LYS A 9 0.28 -1.39 16.18
C LYS A 9 -0.86 -1.05 15.22
N GLU A 10 -0.75 0.09 14.52
CA GLU A 10 -1.73 0.49 13.50
C GLU A 10 -1.81 -0.53 12.35
N HIS A 11 -0.68 -1.11 11.95
CA HIS A 11 -0.61 -2.18 10.94
C HIS A 11 -1.36 -3.44 11.41
N ASP A 12 -1.04 -3.94 12.60
CA ASP A 12 -1.65 -5.16 13.14
C ASP A 12 -3.17 -5.03 13.27
N GLU A 13 -3.67 -3.87 13.73
CA GLU A 13 -5.10 -3.56 13.78
C GLU A 13 -5.76 -3.58 12.39
N ASN A 14 -5.07 -3.04 11.38
CA ASN A 14 -5.58 -3.03 10.00
C ASN A 14 -5.55 -4.42 9.36
N VAL A 15 -4.52 -5.22 9.65
CA VAL A 15 -4.44 -6.63 9.22
C VAL A 15 -5.61 -7.41 9.79
N GLN A 16 -5.93 -7.25 11.08
CA GLN A 16 -7.08 -7.92 11.69
C GLN A 16 -8.41 -7.56 11.02
N LYS A 17 -8.60 -6.29 10.64
CA LYS A 17 -9.80 -5.84 9.90
C LYS A 17 -9.90 -6.54 8.54
N VAL A 18 -8.80 -6.62 7.80
CA VAL A 18 -8.74 -7.31 6.50
C VAL A 18 -9.00 -8.81 6.65
N VAL A 19 -8.39 -9.46 7.64
CA VAL A 19 -8.60 -10.90 7.90
C VAL A 19 -10.05 -11.17 8.27
N LYS A 20 -10.66 -10.34 9.12
CA LYS A 20 -12.08 -10.45 9.45
C LYS A 20 -12.94 -10.33 8.20
N ARG A 21 -12.69 -9.31 7.37
CA ARG A 21 -13.41 -9.11 6.12
C ARG A 21 -13.27 -10.31 5.18
N LEU A 22 -12.07 -10.89 5.05
CA LEU A 22 -11.84 -12.09 4.24
C LEU A 22 -12.57 -13.32 4.77
N LYS A 23 -12.71 -13.47 6.10
CA LYS A 23 -13.48 -14.55 6.72
C LYS A 23 -14.99 -14.42 6.50
N ASP A 24 -15.50 -13.19 6.40
CA ASP A 24 -16.90 -12.93 6.11
C ASP A 24 -17.31 -13.29 4.66
N ARG A 25 -16.35 -13.61 3.80
CA ARG A 25 -16.59 -13.98 2.40
C ARG A 25 -17.29 -15.34 2.31
N ASN A 26 -18.40 -15.38 1.60
CA ASN A 26 -19.07 -16.59 1.20
C ASN A 26 -18.68 -16.97 -0.25
N PRO A 27 -17.90 -18.05 -0.47
CA PRO A 27 -17.39 -18.40 -1.80
C PRO A 27 -18.47 -18.79 -2.81
N SER A 28 -19.69 -19.13 -2.36
CA SER A 28 -20.80 -19.48 -3.26
C SER A 28 -21.60 -18.26 -3.74
N LYS A 29 -21.53 -17.13 -3.03
CA LYS A 29 -22.31 -15.91 -3.32
C LYS A 29 -21.45 -14.73 -3.75
N ASP A 30 -20.29 -14.62 -3.11
CA ASP A 30 -19.31 -13.57 -3.36
C ASP A 30 -18.32 -14.06 -4.43
N GLY A 31 -18.02 -13.20 -5.40
CA GLY A 31 -17.09 -13.58 -6.46
C GLY A 31 -15.62 -13.38 -6.05
N LEU A 32 -14.80 -12.89 -6.98
CA LEU A 32 -13.35 -12.84 -6.80
C LEU A 32 -12.97 -11.78 -5.76
N VAL A 33 -11.95 -12.08 -4.96
CA VAL A 33 -11.38 -11.13 -4.00
C VAL A 33 -10.63 -10.06 -4.77
N ALA A 34 -11.05 -8.80 -4.62
CA ALA A 34 -10.43 -7.67 -5.30
C ALA A 34 -10.04 -6.59 -4.29
N GLN A 35 -8.89 -5.97 -4.51
CA GLN A 35 -8.50 -4.76 -3.79
C GLN A 35 -9.46 -3.64 -4.18
N HIS A 36 -10.07 -2.96 -3.22
CA HIS A 36 -10.90 -1.78 -3.47
C HIS A 36 -10.00 -0.60 -3.89
N ARG A 37 -9.59 -0.59 -5.16
CA ARG A 37 -8.91 0.56 -5.78
C ARG A 37 -9.95 1.42 -6.45
N LYS A 38 -9.88 2.73 -6.19
CA LYS A 38 -10.71 3.74 -6.84
C LYS A 38 -10.61 3.59 -8.37
N PRO A 39 -11.74 3.44 -9.08
CA PRO A 39 -11.75 2.94 -10.47
C PRO A 39 -11.03 3.85 -11.47
N TRP A 40 -10.81 5.12 -11.15
CA TRP A 40 -10.10 6.08 -12.02
C TRP A 40 -8.57 5.92 -12.03
N ILE A 41 -7.98 5.15 -11.11
CA ILE A 41 -6.51 4.98 -11.01
C ILE A 41 -5.99 3.95 -12.02
N ALA A 42 -6.83 3.05 -12.54
CA ALA A 42 -6.44 2.02 -13.49
C ALA A 42 -7.28 2.10 -14.77
N VAL A 43 -6.92 3.04 -15.66
CA VAL A 43 -7.44 3.11 -17.03
C VAL A 43 -6.70 2.11 -17.91
N GLY A 44 -6.74 0.84 -17.53
CA GLY A 44 -6.30 -0.27 -18.36
C GLY A 44 -7.49 -0.89 -19.08
N MET A 45 -7.47 -0.89 -20.41
CA MET A 45 -8.48 -1.56 -21.24
C MET A 45 -8.34 -3.10 -21.25
N ARG A 46 -7.33 -3.65 -20.57
CA ARG A 46 -7.11 -5.10 -20.50
C ARG A 46 -7.99 -5.74 -19.42
N ASN A 47 -8.81 -6.69 -19.87
CA ASN A 47 -9.79 -7.49 -19.12
C ASN A 47 -11.00 -6.75 -18.57
N VAL A 48 -11.92 -6.41 -19.48
CA VAL A 48 -13.31 -6.05 -19.16
C VAL A 48 -14.00 -7.18 -18.35
N ASP A 49 -13.66 -8.45 -18.59
CA ASP A 49 -14.27 -9.58 -17.88
C ASP A 49 -13.82 -9.70 -16.42
N TYR A 50 -12.59 -9.30 -16.11
CA TYR A 50 -12.15 -9.11 -14.72
C TYR A 50 -12.93 -8.00 -14.02
N LYS A 51 -13.60 -7.07 -14.73
CA LYS A 51 -14.48 -6.05 -14.12
C LYS A 51 -15.95 -6.46 -14.05
N ARG A 52 -16.36 -7.51 -14.79
CA ARG A 52 -17.76 -8.00 -14.86
C ARG A 52 -18.08 -9.07 -13.83
N ALA A 53 -17.07 -9.76 -13.31
CA ALA A 53 -17.26 -10.71 -12.22
C ALA A 53 -17.76 -9.99 -10.95
N ARG A 54 -18.59 -10.66 -10.15
CA ARG A 54 -18.93 -10.15 -8.80
C ARG A 54 -17.63 -10.04 -8.02
N HIS A 55 -17.40 -8.92 -7.34
CA HIS A 55 -16.19 -8.74 -6.54
C HIS A 55 -16.52 -8.69 -5.06
N PHE A 56 -15.72 -9.40 -4.29
CA PHE A 56 -15.64 -9.20 -2.87
C PHE A 56 -14.57 -8.16 -2.60
N GLU A 57 -15.00 -6.94 -2.33
CA GLU A 57 -14.11 -5.80 -2.14
C GLU A 57 -13.49 -5.83 -0.74
N VAL A 58 -12.16 -5.75 -0.73
CA VAL A 58 -11.34 -5.62 0.47
C VAL A 58 -10.64 -4.27 0.41
N ASP A 59 -10.93 -3.42 1.39
CA ASP A 59 -10.28 -2.12 1.49
C ASP A 59 -8.85 -2.28 2.03
N LEU A 60 -7.89 -1.83 1.23
CA LEU A 60 -6.47 -1.76 1.59
C LEU A 60 -5.97 -0.32 1.68
N SER A 61 -6.86 0.67 1.63
CA SER A 61 -6.51 2.09 1.55
C SER A 61 -5.69 2.59 2.74
N ALA A 62 -5.82 1.94 3.90
CA ALA A 62 -5.12 2.26 5.14
C ALA A 62 -3.63 1.87 5.13
N PHE A 63 -3.19 1.00 4.23
CA PHE A 63 -1.84 0.43 4.20
C PHE A 63 -0.84 1.32 3.44
N ARG A 64 -0.38 2.43 4.03
CA ARG A 64 0.52 3.43 3.41
C ARG A 64 1.76 3.80 4.25
N ASN A 65 2.06 3.03 5.27
CA ASN A 65 3.14 3.27 6.21
C ASN A 65 4.37 2.40 5.90
N VAL A 66 5.55 2.94 6.16
CA VAL A 66 6.79 2.16 6.25
C VAL A 66 6.93 1.64 7.68
N LEU A 67 7.15 0.34 7.87
CA LEU A 67 7.20 -0.28 9.19
C LEU A 67 8.61 -0.24 9.77
N GLU A 68 9.61 -0.59 8.96
CA GLU A 68 11.01 -0.59 9.38
C GLU A 68 11.92 -0.41 8.16
N ILE A 69 13.04 0.26 8.36
CA ILE A 69 14.14 0.31 7.38
C ILE A 69 15.41 -0.02 8.14
N ASP A 70 15.96 -1.18 7.86
CA ASP A 70 17.26 -1.63 8.35
C ASP A 70 18.32 -1.29 7.30
N GLN A 71 19.15 -0.30 7.59
CA GLN A 71 20.22 0.15 6.70
C GLN A 71 21.45 -0.77 6.72
N GLU A 72 21.67 -1.52 7.80
CA GLU A 72 22.81 -2.44 7.91
C GLU A 72 22.58 -3.67 7.05
N ARG A 73 21.34 -4.20 7.08
CA ARG A 73 20.92 -5.34 6.25
C ARG A 73 20.40 -4.93 4.87
N MET A 74 20.18 -3.63 4.65
CA MET A 74 19.56 -3.08 3.44
C MET A 74 18.16 -3.66 3.17
N ILE A 75 17.36 -3.84 4.23
CA ILE A 75 16.00 -4.39 4.18
C ILE A 75 14.99 -3.31 4.53
N ALA A 76 13.94 -3.17 3.72
CA ALA A 76 12.82 -2.26 3.99
C ALA A 76 11.52 -3.05 4.14
N GLU A 77 10.92 -2.96 5.31
CA GLU A 77 9.58 -3.49 5.57
C GLU A 77 8.54 -2.38 5.33
N SER A 78 7.75 -2.55 4.27
CA SER A 78 6.80 -1.53 3.82
C SER A 78 5.43 -2.11 3.51
N GLU A 79 4.39 -1.32 3.78
CA GLU A 79 3.03 -1.66 3.40
C GLU A 79 2.80 -1.58 1.87
N PRO A 80 1.82 -2.32 1.33
CA PRO A 80 1.63 -2.49 -0.13
C PRO A 80 1.27 -1.23 -0.93
N LEU A 81 0.77 -0.14 -0.31
CA LEU A 81 0.51 1.13 -1.00
C LEU A 81 1.52 2.23 -0.65
N VAL A 82 2.71 1.84 -0.17
CA VAL A 82 3.83 2.77 0.00
C VAL A 82 4.39 3.17 -1.37
N ASN A 83 4.62 4.47 -1.56
CA ASN A 83 5.22 5.01 -2.77
C ASN A 83 6.75 5.06 -2.66
N MET A 84 7.45 4.93 -3.79
CA MET A 84 8.91 5.06 -3.82
C MET A 84 9.41 6.39 -3.23
N GLY A 85 8.68 7.48 -3.45
CA GLY A 85 9.00 8.79 -2.86
C GLY A 85 9.00 8.81 -1.32
N GLN A 86 8.21 7.93 -0.67
CA GLN A 86 8.22 7.81 0.79
C GLN A 86 9.46 7.04 1.27
N ILE A 87 9.85 6.00 0.55
CA ILE A 87 11.03 5.20 0.86
C ILE A 87 12.29 6.06 0.67
N THR A 88 12.43 6.73 -0.47
CA THR A 88 13.58 7.60 -0.75
C THR A 88 13.67 8.75 0.25
N ARG A 89 12.54 9.31 0.70
CA ARG A 89 12.53 10.34 1.75
C ARG A 89 13.09 9.82 3.08
N ILE A 90 12.98 8.54 3.40
CA ILE A 90 13.50 8.01 4.67
C ILE A 90 14.96 7.58 4.51
N THR A 91 15.32 6.96 3.38
CA THR A 91 16.67 6.45 3.16
C THR A 91 17.67 7.52 2.76
N VAL A 92 17.26 8.50 1.93
CA VAL A 92 18.18 9.47 1.33
C VAL A 92 18.44 10.67 2.24
N LEU A 93 17.44 11.11 3.02
CA LEU A 93 17.55 12.30 3.90
C LEU A 93 18.60 12.16 5.00
N GLU A 94 19.00 10.95 5.39
CA GLU A 94 20.10 10.76 6.34
C GLU A 94 21.49 10.92 5.69
N SER A 95 21.58 10.77 4.36
CA SER A 95 22.86 10.79 3.62
C SER A 95 23.15 12.08 2.83
N ARG A 96 22.16 12.96 2.61
CA ARG A 96 22.28 14.33 2.01
C ARG A 96 20.87 14.97 1.90
N PRO A 97 20.75 16.31 1.87
CA PRO A 97 19.49 16.95 1.49
C PRO A 97 19.30 16.79 -0.03
N CYS A 98 18.90 15.60 -0.46
CA CYS A 98 18.55 15.36 -1.85
C CYS A 98 17.20 16.04 -2.10
N ARG A 99 17.32 17.21 -2.71
CA ARG A 99 16.31 18.04 -3.35
C ARG A 99 15.06 17.24 -3.73
N GLY A 100 13.91 17.68 -3.23
CA GLY A 100 12.62 17.13 -3.63
C GLY A 100 12.38 17.30 -5.14
N ALA A 101 11.35 16.62 -5.63
CA ALA A 101 10.89 16.66 -7.03
C ALA A 101 10.61 18.08 -7.59
N GLU A 102 10.72 19.13 -6.78
CA GLU A 102 10.66 20.54 -7.19
C GLU A 102 11.91 21.02 -7.97
N PHE A 103 12.97 20.19 -8.09
CA PHE A 103 14.16 20.51 -8.89
C PHE A 103 14.37 19.56 -10.09
N ASP A 104 13.43 18.64 -10.34
CA ASP A 104 13.47 17.74 -11.50
C ASP A 104 12.78 18.39 -12.73
N ASP A 105 12.93 19.72 -12.86
CA ASP A 105 12.74 20.43 -14.13
C ASP A 105 13.94 20.14 -15.02
N LEU A 106 13.90 18.98 -15.67
CA LEU A 106 14.65 18.74 -16.90
C LEU A 106 13.65 18.77 -18.05
N THR A 107 13.44 19.99 -18.55
CA THR A 107 12.66 20.40 -19.75
C THR A 107 11.14 20.29 -19.71
#